data_AF-A0A517M774-F1
#
_entry.id   AF-A0A517M774-F1
#
_cell.length_a   1.000
_cell.length_b   1.000
_cell.length_c   1.000
_cell.angle_alpha   90.00
_cell.angle_beta   90.00
_cell.angle_gamma   90.00
#
_symmetry.space_group_name_H-M   'P 1'
#
loop_
_entity.id
_entity.type
_entity.pdbx_description
1 polymer ?
#
loop_
_entity_poly.entity_id
_entity_poly.type
_entity_poly.pdbx_seq_one_letter_code
_entity_poly.pdbx_strand_id
1 'polypeptide(L)'
;MDQSKEASTDNAAPAAQWPPRPPLVSPRGCLFALLGLGFAIAMSLAIVRNRSMPTEQTDPFWGPEVSQAIRVGRPVELLRPEGSQAVPELDFYHEGWLDLTELRDLGYFRRVFLADNNFDWQQLGEREIPAADPAHWPWAYVRFGQSDDEAEATTIAIHLDEGWVGMPGGRRAARLTESVLPRIAYRLRLFAKVASETTESPK
;
A
#
# COMPACT_ATOMS: atom_id res chain seq x y z
N MET A 1 -44.89 40.71 94.53
CA MET A 1 -44.98 41.79 93.53
C MET A 1 -43.56 42.16 93.15
N ASP A 2 -42.86 41.24 92.49
CA ASP A 2 -42.70 41.11 91.03
C ASP A 2 -41.63 42.06 90.47
N GLN A 3 -40.36 41.69 90.72
CA GLN A 3 -39.22 42.13 89.93
C GLN A 3 -39.01 41.10 88.83
N SER A 4 -39.65 41.31 87.68
CA SER A 4 -39.48 40.46 86.51
C SER A 4 -39.49 41.34 85.26
N LYS A 5 -38.31 41.57 84.68
CA LYS A 5 -38.01 41.64 83.23
C LYS A 5 -36.86 42.60 82.94
N GLU A 6 -35.64 42.11 83.16
CA GLU A 6 -34.53 42.44 82.27
C GLU A 6 -34.20 41.21 81.42
N ALA A 7 -33.66 41.48 80.24
CA ALA A 7 -33.01 40.55 79.32
C ALA A 7 -33.90 39.49 78.64
N SER A 8 -34.49 39.87 77.49
CA SER A 8 -34.58 38.92 76.37
C SER A 8 -33.64 39.40 75.29
N THR A 9 -32.46 38.77 75.27
CA THR A 9 -31.42 38.87 74.26
C THR A 9 -31.97 38.62 72.87
N ASP A 10 -31.73 39.59 71.98
CA ASP A 10 -31.93 39.50 70.55
C ASP A 10 -30.87 38.56 69.95
N ASN A 11 -31.07 37.24 70.12
CA ASN A 11 -30.21 36.21 69.55
C ASN A 11 -30.68 35.91 68.12
N ALA A 12 -30.41 36.84 67.19
CA ALA A 12 -30.50 36.57 65.77
C ALA A 12 -29.39 35.57 65.40
N ALA A 13 -29.76 34.30 65.23
CA ALA A 13 -28.86 33.28 64.71
C ALA A 13 -28.30 33.73 63.35
N PRO A 14 -26.98 33.62 63.11
CA PRO A 14 -26.42 33.98 61.81
C PRO A 14 -27.05 33.11 60.73
N ALA A 15 -27.57 33.75 59.67
CA ALA A 15 -28.15 33.06 58.54
C ALA A 15 -27.17 32.02 58.00
N ALA A 16 -27.60 30.76 57.93
CA ALA A 16 -26.79 29.65 57.43
C ALA A 16 -26.34 29.96 55.99
N GLN A 17 -25.07 30.28 55.81
CA GLN A 17 -24.47 30.49 54.50
C GLN A 17 -24.25 29.12 53.87
N TRP A 18 -25.01 28.83 52.81
CA TRP A 18 -24.80 27.61 52.02
C TRP A 18 -23.40 27.62 51.42
N PRO A 19 -22.68 26.48 51.42
CA PRO A 19 -21.37 26.42 50.81
C PRO A 19 -21.45 26.79 49.32
N PRO A 20 -20.46 27.51 48.78
CA PRO A 20 -20.43 27.86 47.37
C PRO A 20 -20.50 26.57 46.53
N ARG A 21 -21.37 26.57 45.51
CA ARG A 21 -21.51 25.42 44.61
C ARG A 21 -20.14 25.13 43.97
N PRO A 22 -19.68 23.86 43.96
CA PRO A 22 -18.41 23.53 43.31
C PRO A 22 -18.52 23.88 41.82
N PRO A 23 -17.47 24.49 41.23
CA PRO A 23 -17.47 24.79 39.81
C PRO A 23 -17.62 23.50 39.01
N LEU A 24 -18.67 23.43 38.18
CA LEU A 24 -19.01 22.27 37.34
C LEU A 24 -17.88 21.91 36.35
N VAL A 25 -16.96 22.84 36.08
CA VAL A 25 -15.87 22.67 35.13
C VAL A 25 -14.57 23.14 35.78
N SER A 26 -13.65 22.20 36.00
CA SER A 26 -12.29 22.51 36.43
C SER A 26 -11.48 23.02 35.22
N PRO A 27 -10.79 24.17 35.31
CA PRO A 27 -9.94 24.68 34.22
C PRO A 27 -8.83 23.68 33.84
N ARG A 28 -8.38 22.87 34.81
CA ARG A 28 -7.42 21.78 34.55
C ARG A 28 -8.06 20.65 33.75
N GLY A 29 -9.34 20.35 33.99
CA GLY A 29 -10.10 19.35 33.23
C GLY A 29 -10.25 19.72 31.75
N CYS A 30 -10.56 20.99 31.46
CA CYS A 30 -10.60 21.50 30.09
C CYS A 30 -9.23 21.41 29.40
N LEU A 31 -8.14 21.71 30.11
CA LEU A 31 -6.79 21.61 29.56
C LEU A 31 -6.44 20.16 29.19
N PHE A 32 -6.72 19.20 30.06
CA PHE A 32 -6.48 17.78 29.76
C PHE A 32 -7.34 17.28 28.60
N ALA A 33 -8.59 17.72 28.49
CA ALA A 33 -9.45 17.37 27.36
C ALA A 33 -8.90 17.91 26.03
N LEU A 34 -8.40 19.15 26.01
CA LEU A 34 -7.78 19.75 24.84
C LEU A 34 -6.49 19.04 24.43
N LEU A 35 -5.64 18.68 25.41
CA LEU A 35 -4.42 17.91 25.15
C LEU A 35 -4.73 16.51 24.60
N GLY A 36 -5.72 15.82 25.18
CA GLY A 36 -6.17 14.51 24.70
C GLY A 36 -6.71 14.57 23.27
N LEU A 37 -7.50 15.60 22.95
CA LEU A 37 -8.00 15.82 21.59
C LEU A 37 -6.86 16.10 20.61
N GLY A 38 -5.91 16.97 20.98
CA GLY A 38 -4.73 17.26 20.16
C GLY A 38 -3.88 16.01 19.89
N PHE A 39 -3.68 15.17 20.91
CA PHE A 39 -2.96 13.90 20.78
C PHE A 39 -3.68 12.92 19.85
N ALA A 40 -5.01 12.79 19.98
CA ALA A 40 -5.80 11.92 19.11
C ALA A 40 -5.72 12.35 17.64
N ILE A 41 -5.78 13.66 17.37
CA ILE A 41 -5.63 14.21 16.01
C ILE A 41 -4.22 13.93 15.48
N ALA A 42 -3.18 14.19 16.28
CA ALA A 42 -1.79 13.94 15.88
C ALA A 42 -1.54 12.46 15.57
N MET A 43 -2.04 11.55 16.40
CA MET A 43 -1.95 10.11 16.17
C MET A 43 -2.70 9.67 14.92
N SER A 44 -3.91 10.21 14.68
CA SER A 44 -4.68 9.93 13.48
C SER A 44 -3.93 10.37 12.22
N LEU A 45 -3.37 11.58 12.21
CA LEU A 45 -2.56 12.09 11.11
C LEU A 45 -1.28 11.26 10.89
N ALA A 46 -0.60 10.85 11.96
CA ALA A 46 0.58 10.00 11.87
C ALA A 46 0.24 8.62 11.26
N ILE A 47 -0.90 8.03 11.65
CA ILE A 47 -1.37 6.76 11.08
C ILE A 47 -1.71 6.91 9.60
N VAL A 48 -2.40 7.99 9.21
CA VAL A 48 -2.75 8.25 7.80
C VAL A 48 -1.49 8.44 6.95
N ARG A 49 -0.53 9.23 7.44
CA ARG A 49 0.73 9.49 6.75
C ARG A 49 1.63 8.25 6.63
N ASN A 50 1.52 7.31 7.58
CA ASN A 50 2.23 6.03 7.50
C ASN A 50 1.48 4.98 6.63
N ARG A 51 0.19 5.21 6.32
CA ARG A 51 -0.62 4.35 5.43
C ARG A 51 -0.59 4.78 3.98
N SER A 52 -0.28 6.05 3.69
CA SER A 52 0.03 6.48 2.33
C SER A 52 1.30 5.77 1.87
N MET A 53 1.17 4.84 0.92
CA MET A 53 2.32 4.30 0.21
C MET A 53 3.04 5.50 -0.42
N PRO A 54 4.32 5.73 -0.10
CA PRO A 54 5.08 6.77 -0.77
C PRO A 54 5.15 6.41 -2.26
N THR A 55 4.75 7.35 -3.12
CA THR A 55 4.76 7.22 -4.58
C THR A 55 5.49 8.41 -5.25
N GLU A 56 6.28 9.15 -4.47
CA GLU A 56 6.97 10.37 -4.91
C GLU A 56 7.98 10.07 -6.02
N GLN A 57 8.54 8.86 -6.06
CA GLN A 57 9.53 8.43 -7.03
C GLN A 57 8.99 7.44 -8.06
N THR A 58 8.07 6.55 -7.67
CA THR A 58 7.41 5.61 -8.60
C THR A 58 6.53 6.32 -9.62
N ASP A 59 5.70 7.29 -9.20
CA ASP A 59 4.78 7.98 -10.11
C ASP A 59 5.52 8.69 -11.28
N PRO A 60 6.61 9.46 -11.07
CA PRO A 60 7.37 10.05 -12.19
C PRO A 60 8.28 9.04 -12.93
N PHE A 61 8.61 7.90 -12.32
CA PHE A 61 9.34 6.83 -13.00
C PHE A 61 8.47 6.17 -14.07
N TRP A 62 7.23 5.82 -13.69
CA TRP A 62 6.29 5.14 -14.57
C TRP A 62 5.53 6.07 -15.51
N GLY A 63 5.19 7.27 -15.04
CA GLY A 63 4.22 8.14 -15.72
C GLY A 63 2.78 7.78 -15.33
N PRO A 64 1.84 8.73 -15.50
CA PRO A 64 0.47 8.56 -15.04
C PRO A 64 -0.27 7.41 -15.75
N GLU A 65 -0.01 7.18 -17.03
CA GLU A 65 -0.66 6.15 -17.83
C GLU A 65 -0.27 4.74 -17.34
N VAL A 66 1.02 4.50 -17.17
CA VAL A 66 1.56 3.22 -16.68
C VAL A 66 1.14 2.97 -15.24
N SER A 67 1.22 3.99 -14.37
CA SER A 67 0.75 3.89 -12.99
C SER A 67 -0.74 3.55 -12.92
N GLN A 68 -1.56 4.12 -13.80
CA GLN A 68 -2.98 3.79 -13.88
C GLN A 68 -3.20 2.34 -14.37
N ALA A 69 -2.51 1.92 -15.42
CA ALA A 69 -2.57 0.54 -15.91
C ALA A 69 -2.18 -0.47 -14.82
N ILE A 70 -1.12 -0.21 -14.06
CA ILE A 70 -0.73 -1.07 -12.93
C ILE A 70 -1.81 -1.06 -11.83
N ARG A 71 -2.48 0.07 -11.54
CA ARG A 71 -3.51 0.17 -10.50
C ARG A 71 -4.80 -0.57 -10.87
N VAL A 72 -5.32 -0.33 -12.07
CA VAL A 72 -6.67 -0.76 -12.47
C VAL A 72 -6.71 -1.67 -13.70
N GLY A 73 -5.68 -1.64 -14.54
CA GLY A 73 -5.65 -2.34 -15.83
C GLY A 73 -5.88 -3.83 -15.66
N ARG A 74 -6.94 -4.33 -16.29
CA ARG A 74 -7.28 -5.75 -16.42
C ARG A 74 -7.41 -6.03 -17.93
N PRO A 75 -7.19 -7.26 -18.40
CA PRO A 75 -6.59 -8.38 -17.70
C PRO A 75 -5.13 -8.12 -17.31
N VAL A 76 -4.57 -8.98 -16.45
CA VAL A 76 -3.12 -8.99 -16.18
C VAL A 76 -2.56 -10.28 -16.73
N GLU A 77 -1.57 -10.18 -17.60
CA GLU A 77 -1.03 -11.33 -18.32
C GLU A 77 0.48 -11.41 -18.16
N LEU A 78 1.03 -12.62 -18.07
CA LEU A 78 2.46 -12.88 -17.98
C LEU A 78 2.95 -13.54 -19.27
N LEU A 79 3.93 -12.94 -19.93
CA LEU A 79 4.59 -13.57 -21.07
C LEU A 79 5.51 -14.68 -20.56
N ARG A 80 5.33 -15.90 -21.09
CA ARG A 80 6.18 -17.04 -20.77
C ARG A 80 7.59 -16.83 -21.32
N PRO A 81 8.66 -16.89 -20.51
CA PRO A 81 10.01 -16.92 -21.05
C PRO A 81 10.38 -18.32 -21.58
N GLU A 82 10.88 -18.37 -22.81
CA GLU A 82 11.53 -19.52 -23.43
C GLU A 82 12.93 -19.70 -22.83
N GLY A 83 13.25 -20.92 -22.37
CA GLY A 83 14.56 -21.22 -21.76
C GLY A 83 14.64 -21.07 -20.24
N SER A 84 13.53 -20.85 -19.54
CA SER A 84 13.48 -20.93 -18.06
C SER A 84 13.85 -22.34 -17.56
N GLN A 85 15.14 -22.60 -17.34
CA GLN A 85 15.61 -23.77 -16.59
C GLN A 85 15.29 -23.68 -15.09
N ALA A 86 14.80 -22.54 -14.61
CA ALA A 86 14.61 -22.26 -13.20
C ALA A 86 13.44 -23.02 -12.55
N VAL A 87 12.60 -23.73 -13.31
CA VAL A 87 11.61 -24.69 -12.76
C VAL A 87 11.42 -25.88 -13.72
N PRO A 88 12.19 -26.96 -13.58
CA PRO A 88 12.01 -28.20 -14.38
C PRO A 88 10.66 -28.90 -14.11
N GLU A 89 9.98 -28.56 -13.01
CA GLU A 89 8.71 -29.15 -12.56
C GLU A 89 7.47 -28.42 -13.08
N LEU A 90 7.65 -27.38 -13.89
CA LEU A 90 6.57 -26.67 -14.56
C LEU A 90 6.70 -26.91 -16.07
N ASP A 91 6.20 -28.07 -16.50
CA ASP A 91 5.84 -28.32 -17.89
C ASP A 91 4.70 -27.36 -18.24
N PHE A 92 5.05 -26.14 -18.62
CA PHE A 92 4.08 -25.17 -19.12
C PHE A 92 3.67 -25.64 -20.51
N TYR A 93 2.42 -26.09 -20.69
CA TYR A 93 1.95 -26.64 -21.96
C TYR A 93 1.54 -25.59 -23.02
N HIS A 94 1.63 -24.28 -22.75
CA HIS A 94 1.15 -23.25 -23.69
C HIS A 94 2.19 -22.17 -24.04
N GLU A 95 2.31 -21.87 -25.33
CA GLU A 95 3.09 -20.76 -25.88
C GLU A 95 2.28 -19.46 -25.76
N GLY A 96 2.88 -18.37 -25.25
CA GLY A 96 2.26 -17.04 -25.23
C GLY A 96 2.03 -16.41 -23.85
N TRP A 97 0.95 -15.62 -23.75
CA TRP A 97 0.56 -14.85 -22.57
C TRP A 97 -0.36 -15.67 -21.65
N LEU A 98 0.00 -15.79 -20.37
CA LEU A 98 -0.82 -16.44 -19.35
C LEU A 98 -1.68 -15.42 -18.62
N ASP A 99 -2.98 -15.63 -18.56
CA ASP A 99 -3.89 -14.78 -17.78
C ASP A 99 -3.70 -15.00 -16.27
N LEU A 100 -3.43 -13.91 -15.56
CA LEU A 100 -3.24 -13.84 -14.12
C LEU A 100 -4.38 -13.12 -13.41
N THR A 101 -5.42 -12.69 -14.14
CA THR A 101 -6.44 -11.75 -13.64
C THR A 101 -7.20 -12.28 -12.43
N GLU A 102 -7.50 -13.58 -12.40
CA GLU A 102 -8.25 -14.23 -11.33
C GLU A 102 -7.38 -14.71 -10.16
N LEU A 103 -6.06 -14.54 -10.24
CA LEU A 103 -5.15 -15.08 -9.24
C LEU A 103 -5.20 -14.28 -7.92
N ARG A 104 -5.30 -15.03 -6.83
CA ARG A 104 -5.19 -14.49 -5.47
C ARG A 104 -3.82 -13.82 -5.31
N ASP A 105 -3.82 -12.63 -4.71
CA ASP A 105 -2.64 -11.78 -4.43
C ASP A 105 -2.15 -10.86 -5.56
N LEU A 106 -2.89 -10.72 -6.66
CA LEU A 106 -2.60 -9.70 -7.68
C LEU A 106 -2.55 -8.27 -7.12
N GLY A 107 -3.37 -7.97 -6.11
CA GLY A 107 -3.35 -6.68 -5.42
C GLY A 107 -2.05 -6.42 -4.63
N TYR A 108 -1.36 -7.46 -4.13
CA TYR A 108 -0.02 -7.30 -3.57
C TYR A 108 0.98 -7.04 -4.69
N PHE A 109 0.92 -7.82 -5.77
CA PHE A 109 1.80 -7.69 -6.92
C PHE A 109 1.78 -6.27 -7.52
N ARG A 110 0.59 -5.71 -7.78
CA ARG A 110 0.43 -4.32 -8.26
C ARG A 110 1.06 -3.30 -7.32
N ARG A 111 0.83 -3.44 -6.01
CA ARG A 111 1.37 -2.52 -4.99
C ARG A 111 2.89 -2.55 -4.92
N VAL A 112 3.54 -3.65 -5.30
CA VAL A 112 4.99 -3.71 -5.33
C VAL A 112 5.57 -2.67 -6.29
N PHE A 113 4.98 -2.55 -7.49
CA PHE A 113 5.48 -1.63 -8.51
C PHE A 113 5.10 -0.16 -8.27
N LEU A 114 4.14 0.09 -7.37
CA LEU A 114 3.66 1.44 -7.09
C LEU A 114 4.29 2.08 -5.86
N ALA A 115 4.86 1.31 -4.93
CA ALA A 115 5.39 1.86 -3.68
C ALA A 115 6.91 2.09 -3.76
N ASP A 116 7.35 3.30 -3.39
CA ASP A 116 8.74 3.76 -3.46
C ASP A 116 9.69 2.85 -2.68
N ASN A 117 9.26 2.34 -1.54
CA ASN A 117 10.10 1.53 -0.66
C ASN A 117 10.50 0.17 -1.24
N ASN A 118 9.91 -0.25 -2.36
CA ASN A 118 10.26 -1.50 -3.02
C ASN A 118 11.40 -1.37 -4.01
N PHE A 119 11.83 -0.15 -4.32
CA PHE A 119 12.91 0.14 -5.26
C PHE A 119 14.11 0.75 -4.54
N ASP A 120 15.30 0.43 -5.03
CA ASP A 120 16.53 1.13 -4.70
C ASP A 120 16.72 2.28 -5.68
N TRP A 121 16.20 3.45 -5.32
CA TRP A 121 16.29 4.66 -6.15
C TRP A 121 17.70 5.22 -6.29
N GLN A 122 18.65 4.81 -5.45
CA GLN A 122 20.06 5.16 -5.64
C GLN A 122 20.64 4.44 -6.87
N GLN A 123 20.03 3.34 -7.27
CA GLN A 123 20.37 2.55 -8.46
C GLN A 123 19.36 2.80 -9.59
N LEU A 124 18.94 4.05 -9.79
CA LEU A 124 18.25 4.45 -11.01
C LEU A 124 19.29 4.64 -12.11
N GLY A 125 19.16 3.90 -13.21
CA GLY A 125 20.17 3.90 -14.27
C GLY A 125 19.58 3.79 -15.67
N GLU A 126 20.42 4.15 -16.64
CA GLU A 126 20.17 3.80 -18.03
C GLU A 126 20.55 2.34 -18.25
N ARG A 127 19.55 1.47 -18.40
CA ARG A 127 19.73 0.07 -18.78
C ARG A 127 18.80 -0.22 -19.93
N GLU A 128 19.37 -0.81 -20.98
CA GLU A 128 18.57 -1.28 -22.10
C GLU A 128 17.72 -2.46 -21.64
N ILE A 129 16.42 -2.28 -21.72
CA ILE A 129 15.45 -3.33 -21.42
C ILE A 129 15.07 -3.98 -22.75
N PRO A 130 15.22 -5.30 -22.90
CA PRO A 130 14.83 -5.98 -24.13
C PRO A 130 13.37 -5.76 -24.47
N ALA A 131 13.04 -5.84 -25.76
CA ALA A 131 11.66 -5.88 -26.19
C ALA A 131 10.97 -7.13 -25.61
N ALA A 132 9.65 -7.05 -25.42
CA ALA A 132 8.88 -8.16 -24.87
C ALA A 132 8.92 -9.36 -25.83
N ASP A 133 9.77 -10.32 -25.52
CA ASP A 133 9.98 -11.53 -26.31
C ASP A 133 10.34 -12.67 -25.37
N PRO A 134 9.66 -13.82 -25.48
CA PRO A 134 9.87 -14.98 -24.64
C PRO A 134 11.33 -15.45 -24.60
N ALA A 135 12.12 -15.29 -25.67
CA ALA A 135 13.50 -15.76 -25.74
C ALA A 135 14.49 -15.04 -24.81
N HIS A 136 14.09 -13.90 -24.22
CA HIS A 136 14.98 -13.04 -23.43
C HIS A 136 15.07 -13.43 -21.96
N TRP A 137 15.34 -14.70 -21.64
CA TRP A 137 15.67 -15.09 -20.26
C TRP A 137 16.90 -14.31 -19.74
N PRO A 138 16.92 -13.80 -18.48
CA PRO A 138 16.00 -14.02 -17.36
C PRO A 138 14.92 -12.93 -17.17
N TRP A 139 14.45 -12.30 -18.24
CA TRP A 139 13.38 -11.31 -18.16
C TRP A 139 12.00 -11.96 -18.16
N ALA A 140 11.14 -11.48 -17.25
CA ALA A 140 9.71 -11.76 -17.24
C ALA A 140 8.94 -10.50 -17.64
N TYR A 141 7.95 -10.65 -18.51
CA TYR A 141 7.15 -9.52 -18.98
C TYR A 141 5.71 -9.65 -18.49
N VAL A 142 5.19 -8.60 -17.86
CA VAL A 142 3.83 -8.57 -17.35
C VAL A 142 3.06 -7.44 -18.02
N ARG A 143 1.94 -7.78 -18.66
CA ARG A 143 1.03 -6.85 -19.31
C ARG A 143 -0.14 -6.57 -18.37
N PHE A 144 -0.49 -5.29 -18.21
CA PHE A 144 -1.67 -4.82 -17.50
C PHE A 144 -2.58 -4.10 -18.49
N GLY A 145 -3.85 -4.48 -18.55
CA GLY A 145 -4.80 -3.86 -19.48
C GLY A 145 -4.84 -4.54 -20.84
N GLN A 146 -5.94 -4.34 -21.56
CA GLN A 146 -6.04 -4.53 -23.01
C GLN A 146 -6.30 -3.17 -23.70
N SER A 147 -6.14 -3.11 -25.01
CA SER A 147 -6.28 -1.87 -25.79
C SER A 147 -7.68 -1.25 -25.72
N ASP A 148 -8.70 -2.00 -25.28
CA ASP A 148 -10.10 -1.57 -25.16
C ASP A 148 -10.53 -1.30 -23.70
N ASP A 149 -9.60 -1.27 -22.73
CA ASP A 149 -9.91 -1.07 -21.30
C ASP A 149 -9.79 0.38 -20.83
N GLU A 150 -10.24 0.66 -19.60
CA GLU A 150 -10.17 1.98 -18.93
C GLU A 150 -8.74 2.57 -18.84
N ALA A 151 -7.71 1.77 -19.08
CA ALA A 151 -6.32 2.17 -19.10
C ALA A 151 -5.61 1.53 -20.29
N GLU A 152 -4.72 2.28 -20.95
CA GLU A 152 -3.93 1.77 -22.06
C GLU A 152 -3.08 0.56 -21.63
N ALA A 153 -3.11 -0.49 -22.45
CA ALA A 153 -2.36 -1.71 -22.22
C ALA A 153 -0.87 -1.40 -22.05
N THR A 154 -0.34 -1.75 -20.89
CA THR A 154 1.05 -1.44 -20.53
C THR A 154 1.78 -2.71 -20.16
N THR A 155 2.98 -2.90 -20.73
CA THR A 155 3.85 -4.02 -20.38
C THR A 155 5.03 -3.54 -19.56
N ILE A 156 5.33 -4.23 -18.46
CA ILE A 156 6.55 -4.05 -17.68
C ILE A 156 7.47 -5.25 -17.87
N ALA A 157 8.78 -5.03 -17.85
CA ALA A 157 9.80 -6.05 -17.85
C ALA A 157 10.45 -6.13 -16.47
N ILE A 158 10.73 -7.36 -16.00
CA ILE A 158 11.33 -7.64 -14.70
C ILE A 158 12.47 -8.64 -14.90
N HIS A 159 13.70 -8.24 -14.57
CA HIS A 159 14.85 -9.13 -14.58
C HIS A 159 14.85 -9.96 -13.31
N LEU A 160 14.67 -11.28 -13.42
CA LEU A 160 14.42 -12.14 -12.26
C LEU A 160 15.64 -12.36 -11.36
N ASP A 161 16.86 -12.27 -11.91
CA ASP A 161 18.09 -12.48 -11.11
C ASP A 161 18.63 -11.20 -10.46
N GLU A 162 18.61 -10.07 -11.16
CA GLU A 162 19.19 -8.81 -10.70
C GLU A 162 18.15 -7.83 -10.12
N GLY A 163 16.86 -8.03 -10.43
CA GLY A 163 15.75 -7.22 -9.96
C GLY A 163 15.54 -5.90 -10.69
N TRP A 164 16.10 -5.73 -11.89
CA TRP A 164 15.83 -4.56 -12.73
C TRP A 164 14.40 -4.58 -13.27
N VAL A 165 13.76 -3.41 -13.25
CA VAL A 165 12.38 -3.23 -13.68
C VAL A 165 12.25 -1.98 -14.53
N GLY A 166 11.44 -2.05 -15.58
CA GLY A 166 11.08 -0.90 -16.40
C GLY A 166 10.25 -1.29 -17.62
N MET A 167 10.21 -0.42 -18.61
CA MET A 167 9.41 -0.62 -19.83
C MET A 167 10.20 -1.40 -20.91
N PRO A 168 9.61 -2.41 -21.57
CA PRO A 168 10.25 -3.13 -22.67
C PRO A 168 10.69 -2.18 -23.80
N GLY A 169 11.90 -2.36 -24.33
CA GLY A 169 12.50 -1.46 -25.33
C GLY A 169 12.89 -0.08 -24.79
N GLY A 170 12.65 0.18 -23.51
CA GLY A 170 13.02 1.41 -22.82
C GLY A 170 14.50 1.41 -22.40
N ARG A 171 14.98 2.61 -22.03
CA ARG A 171 16.32 2.80 -21.49
C ARG A 171 16.34 3.13 -20.00
N ARG A 172 15.19 3.36 -19.38
CA ARG A 172 15.09 3.67 -17.94
C ARG A 172 14.75 2.41 -17.17
N ALA A 173 15.59 2.06 -16.21
CA ALA A 173 15.35 0.94 -15.30
C ALA A 173 15.59 1.36 -13.85
N ALA A 174 14.76 0.85 -12.95
CA ALA A 174 14.94 0.95 -11.51
C ALA A 174 15.17 -0.45 -10.94
N ARG A 175 16.02 -0.57 -9.92
CA ARG A 175 16.29 -1.86 -9.29
C ARG A 175 15.33 -2.07 -8.12
N LEU A 176 14.75 -3.26 -8.01
CA LEU A 176 14.02 -3.69 -6.82
C LEU A 176 15.00 -3.88 -5.65
N THR A 177 14.53 -3.64 -4.44
CA THR A 177 15.32 -3.96 -3.23
C THR A 177 15.55 -5.46 -3.11
N GLU A 178 16.66 -5.85 -2.48
CA GLU A 178 17.03 -7.25 -2.25
C GLU A 178 15.95 -8.04 -1.49
N SER A 179 15.14 -7.37 -0.68
CA SER A 179 14.05 -7.99 0.08
C SER A 179 12.80 -8.31 -0.75
N VAL A 180 12.59 -7.58 -1.85
CA VAL A 180 11.38 -7.65 -2.69
C VAL A 180 11.56 -8.61 -3.85
N LEU A 181 12.74 -8.60 -4.49
CA LEU A 181 13.07 -9.45 -5.62
C LEU A 181 12.69 -10.94 -5.42
N PRO A 182 13.14 -11.63 -4.35
CA PRO A 182 12.83 -13.05 -4.17
C PRO A 182 11.34 -13.31 -4.02
N ARG A 183 10.58 -12.35 -3.47
CA ARG A 183 9.12 -12.45 -3.31
C ARG A 183 8.43 -12.33 -4.65
N ILE A 184 8.86 -11.40 -5.51
CA ILE A 184 8.32 -11.25 -6.87
C ILE A 184 8.63 -12.49 -7.70
N ALA A 185 9.88 -12.96 -7.71
CA ALA A 185 10.26 -14.17 -8.44
C ALA A 185 9.45 -15.40 -7.99
N TYR A 186 9.30 -15.60 -6.68
CA TYR A 186 8.46 -16.67 -6.14
C TYR A 186 6.98 -16.53 -6.57
N ARG A 187 6.43 -15.32 -6.50
CA ARG A 187 5.03 -15.05 -6.88
C ARG A 187 4.77 -15.30 -8.36
N LEU A 188 5.66 -14.85 -9.25
CA LEU A 188 5.54 -15.09 -10.68
C LEU A 188 5.58 -16.60 -10.99
N ARG A 189 6.44 -17.37 -10.29
CA ARG A 189 6.46 -18.83 -10.41
C ARG A 189 5.14 -19.46 -9.93
N LEU A 190 4.61 -19.00 -8.80
CA LEU A 190 3.33 -19.48 -8.28
C LEU A 190 2.19 -19.18 -9.25
N PHE A 191 2.18 -17.97 -9.82
CA PHE A 191 1.17 -17.56 -10.79
C PHE A 191 1.21 -18.40 -12.05
N ALA A 192 2.41 -18.60 -12.59
CA ALA A 192 2.61 -19.45 -13.75
C ALA A 192 2.11 -20.89 -13.47
N LYS A 193 2.41 -21.43 -12.28
CA LYS A 193 1.94 -22.77 -11.85
C LYS A 193 0.42 -22.87 -11.78
N VAL A 194 -0.25 -21.92 -11.12
CA VAL A 194 -1.71 -21.98 -10.93
C VAL A 194 -2.43 -21.77 -12.27
N ALA A 195 -1.91 -20.90 -13.13
CA ALA A 195 -2.46 -20.67 -14.46
C ALA A 195 -2.38 -21.92 -15.34
N SER A 196 -1.26 -22.66 -15.30
CA SER A 196 -1.12 -23.93 -16.05
C SER A 196 -2.10 -25.01 -15.54
N GLU A 197 -2.25 -25.18 -14.23
CA GLU A 197 -3.16 -26.17 -13.64
C GLU A 197 -4.65 -25.86 -13.97
N THR A 198 -5.02 -24.59 -14.05
CA THR A 198 -6.39 -24.17 -14.38
C THR A 198 -6.75 -24.46 -15.82
N THR A 199 -5.76 -24.42 -16.73
CA THR A 199 -5.99 -24.63 -18.16
C THR A 199 -6.03 -26.12 -18.51
N GLU A 200 -5.36 -26.97 -17.74
CA GLU A 200 -5.38 -28.44 -17.88
C GLU A 200 -6.65 -29.11 -17.32
N SER A 201 -7.60 -28.37 -16.74
CA SER A 201 -8.86 -28.90 -16.24
C SER A 201 -10.02 -28.58 -17.19
N PRO A 202 -10.14 -29.26 -18.36
CA PRO A 202 -11.33 -29.14 -19.18
C PRO A 202 -12.50 -29.87 -18.50
N LYS A 203 -13.62 -29.18 -18.38
CA LYS A 203 -14.93 -29.82 -18.16
C LYS A 203 -15.38 -30.60 -19.38
#